data_AF-A0A1Y3BD89-F1
#
_entry.id   AF-A0A1Y3BD89-F1
#
_cell.length_a   1.000
_cell.length_b   1.000
_cell.length_c   1.000
_cell.angle_alpha   90.00
_cell.angle_beta   90.00
_cell.angle_gamma   90.00
#
_symmetry.space_group_name_H-M   'P 1'
#
loop_
_entity.id
_entity.type
_entity.pdbx_description
1 polymer ?
#
loop_
_entity_poly.entity_id
_entity_poly.type
_entity_poly.pdbx_seq_one_letter_code
_entity_poly.pdbx_strand_id
1 'polypeptide(L)'
;MKAIPHHAFRPLKGRFQRKLVKISINYPNARENSIRQIGSYAFYYLSNLRSIDLSVNSIEKVHKNAFSFRWESTEMLTINLAGNNLTDNNIESGAFVELQRPVKLILGQGEYGNPGLRHLEERVFRPLLNENEKNIITLSSSEHPSNGNRLQCDCQSRWIFNEIGKVRNGLRDVMCVSNGSWECLPPCLVFGQDLLHCGSNQYFNIEDVFYSLNRNLQPEEKHFKRF
;
A
#
# COMPACT_ATOMS: atom_id res chain seq x y z
N MET A 1 -6.13 21.11 -13.21
CA MET A 1 -5.98 21.29 -11.75
C MET A 1 -4.87 20.36 -11.30
N LYS A 2 -3.74 20.87 -10.77
CA LYS A 2 -2.54 20.04 -10.50
C LYS A 2 -2.51 19.42 -9.09
N ALA A 3 -3.50 19.68 -8.26
CA ALA A 3 -3.61 19.12 -6.91
C ALA A 3 -5.07 19.02 -6.49
N ILE A 4 -5.39 18.04 -5.64
CA ILE A 4 -6.62 18.03 -4.86
C ILE A 4 -6.37 18.90 -3.62
N PRO A 5 -7.07 20.04 -3.44
CA PRO A 5 -6.76 20.98 -2.38
C PRO A 5 -7.06 20.44 -0.98
N HIS A 6 -6.48 21.08 0.02
CA HIS A 6 -6.90 20.87 1.41
C HIS A 6 -8.40 21.16 1.55
N HIS A 7 -9.13 20.31 2.26
CA HIS A 7 -10.59 20.45 2.44
C HIS A 7 -11.37 20.67 1.12
N ALA A 8 -11.00 19.96 0.04
CA ALA A 8 -11.55 20.15 -1.30
C ALA A 8 -13.09 20.15 -1.35
N PHE A 9 -13.74 19.33 -0.51
CA PHE A 9 -15.19 19.20 -0.44
C PHE A 9 -15.81 19.82 0.82
N ARG A 10 -15.34 21.02 1.21
CA ARG A 10 -15.92 21.75 2.35
C ARG A 10 -17.42 22.05 2.19
N PRO A 11 -18.18 22.13 3.30
CA PRO A 11 -19.61 22.39 3.24
C PRO A 11 -19.92 23.74 2.59
N LEU A 12 -20.97 23.80 1.77
CA LEU A 12 -21.46 25.04 1.20
C LEU A 12 -22.70 25.49 1.97
N LYS A 13 -22.64 26.67 2.60
CA LYS A 13 -23.72 27.20 3.46
C LYS A 13 -24.18 26.19 4.52
N GLY A 14 -23.22 25.50 5.14
CA GLY A 14 -23.48 24.47 6.16
C GLY A 14 -24.03 23.14 5.63
N ARG A 15 -24.24 22.99 4.31
CA ARG A 15 -24.74 21.76 3.70
C ARG A 15 -23.59 20.88 3.24
N PHE A 16 -23.59 19.64 3.72
CA PHE A 16 -22.61 18.62 3.36
C PHE A 16 -23.03 17.88 2.08
N GLN A 17 -22.06 17.52 1.24
CA GLN A 17 -22.29 16.64 0.11
C GLN A 17 -22.39 15.18 0.60
N ARG A 18 -23.62 14.68 0.73
CA ARG A 18 -23.91 13.31 1.20
C ARG A 18 -24.25 12.33 0.08
N LYS A 19 -24.43 12.79 -1.15
CA LYS A 19 -24.80 11.94 -2.29
C LYS A 19 -23.60 11.42 -3.06
N LEU A 20 -22.42 12.02 -2.87
CA LEU A 20 -21.23 11.63 -3.59
C LEU A 20 -20.67 10.31 -3.02
N VAL A 21 -20.73 9.26 -3.84
CA VAL A 21 -20.29 7.90 -3.47
C VAL A 21 -18.99 7.52 -4.19
N LYS A 22 -18.70 8.13 -5.33
CA LYS A 22 -17.49 7.84 -6.12
C LYS A 22 -16.86 9.13 -6.65
N ILE A 23 -15.53 9.19 -6.58
CA ILE A 23 -14.68 10.16 -7.28
C ILE A 23 -13.76 9.35 -8.18
N SER A 24 -13.66 9.72 -9.46
CA SER A 24 -12.80 9.07 -10.44
C SER A 24 -12.14 10.14 -11.29
N ILE A 25 -10.82 10.25 -11.20
CA ILE A 25 -10.01 11.18 -11.97
C ILE A 25 -8.79 10.40 -12.49
N ASN A 26 -8.92 9.80 -13.66
CA ASN A 26 -7.89 9.00 -14.32
C ASN A 26 -7.62 9.55 -15.73
N TYR A 27 -6.36 9.86 -16.03
CA TYR A 27 -5.98 10.54 -17.28
C TYR A 27 -4.86 9.79 -18.01
N PRO A 28 -5.14 8.61 -18.60
CA PRO A 28 -4.11 7.79 -19.25
C PRO A 28 -3.36 8.51 -20.38
N ASN A 29 -4.00 9.49 -21.03
CA ASN A 29 -3.44 10.17 -22.20
C ASN A 29 -3.15 11.67 -22.00
N ALA A 30 -3.27 12.22 -20.79
CA ALA A 30 -3.14 13.67 -20.55
C ALA A 30 -2.09 14.01 -19.48
N ARG A 31 -0.81 13.98 -19.88
CA ARG A 31 0.34 14.31 -19.01
C ARG A 31 0.28 15.73 -18.43
N GLU A 32 -0.35 16.68 -19.11
CA GLU A 32 -0.42 18.08 -18.67
C GLU A 32 -1.47 18.35 -17.58
N ASN A 33 -2.45 17.47 -17.43
CA ASN A 33 -3.57 17.63 -16.51
C ASN A 33 -3.55 16.65 -15.34
N SER A 34 -2.44 15.95 -15.14
CA SER A 34 -2.30 14.98 -14.05
C SER A 34 -2.29 15.68 -12.68
N ILE A 35 -2.96 15.03 -11.74
CA ILE A 35 -2.89 15.41 -10.33
C ILE A 35 -1.49 15.07 -9.82
N ARG A 36 -0.85 16.01 -9.12
CA ARG A 36 0.46 15.84 -8.50
C ARG A 36 0.42 15.73 -6.99
N GLN A 37 -0.59 16.29 -6.35
CA GLN A 37 -0.65 16.34 -4.88
C GLN A 37 -2.06 16.13 -4.35
N ILE A 38 -2.16 15.49 -3.18
CA ILE A 38 -3.41 15.39 -2.41
C ILE A 38 -3.21 16.12 -1.09
N GLY A 39 -3.97 17.19 -0.88
CA GLY A 39 -3.92 18.00 0.34
C GLY A 39 -4.58 17.31 1.54
N SER A 40 -4.18 17.71 2.74
CA SER A 40 -4.80 17.31 4.00
C SER A 40 -6.31 17.50 4.00
N TYR A 41 -7.03 16.53 4.57
CA TYR A 41 -8.48 16.56 4.70
C TYR A 41 -9.23 16.73 3.36
N ALA A 42 -8.61 16.32 2.23
CA ALA A 42 -9.17 16.51 0.89
C ALA A 42 -10.62 16.00 0.81
N PHE A 43 -10.91 14.83 1.38
CA PHE A 43 -12.20 14.15 1.31
C PHE A 43 -13.00 14.16 2.62
N TYR A 44 -12.55 14.93 3.62
CA TYR A 44 -12.97 14.84 5.02
C TYR A 44 -14.49 14.90 5.26
N TYR A 45 -15.22 15.66 4.44
CA TYR A 45 -16.65 15.87 4.59
C TYR A 45 -17.54 14.95 3.72
N LEU A 46 -16.97 13.94 3.05
CA LEU A 46 -17.70 13.04 2.16
C LEU A 46 -18.06 11.71 2.85
N SER A 47 -19.03 11.75 3.77
CA SER A 47 -19.38 10.59 4.62
C SER A 47 -19.73 9.30 3.85
N ASN A 48 -20.36 9.44 2.70
CA ASN A 48 -20.90 8.31 1.92
C ASN A 48 -19.97 7.86 0.78
N LEU A 49 -18.76 8.41 0.71
CA LEU A 49 -17.79 8.05 -0.31
C LEU A 49 -17.34 6.59 -0.12
N ARG A 50 -17.36 5.82 -1.20
CA ARG A 50 -16.96 4.40 -1.25
C ARG A 50 -15.81 4.14 -2.21
N SER A 51 -15.55 5.06 -3.13
CA SER A 51 -14.49 4.89 -4.13
C SER A 51 -13.82 6.23 -4.45
N ILE A 52 -12.49 6.23 -4.37
CA ILE A 52 -11.61 7.28 -4.87
C ILE A 52 -10.67 6.60 -5.86
N ASP A 53 -10.85 6.86 -7.15
CA ASP A 53 -9.95 6.42 -8.19
C ASP A 53 -9.12 7.61 -8.69
N LEU A 54 -7.83 7.61 -8.35
CA LEU A 54 -6.83 8.58 -8.80
C LEU A 54 -5.67 7.86 -9.51
N SER A 55 -5.95 6.67 -10.05
CA SER A 55 -4.96 5.90 -10.79
C SER A 55 -4.53 6.64 -12.06
N VAL A 56 -3.31 6.33 -12.52
CA VAL A 56 -2.75 6.86 -13.77
C VAL A 56 -2.73 8.40 -13.79
N ASN A 57 -2.08 8.97 -12.76
CA ASN A 57 -1.80 10.40 -12.62
C ASN A 57 -0.29 10.60 -12.42
N SER A 58 0.12 11.71 -11.79
CA SER A 58 1.53 11.99 -11.47
C SER A 58 1.66 12.39 -10.01
N ILE A 59 0.89 11.74 -9.15
CA ILE A 59 0.86 12.06 -7.73
C ILE A 59 2.23 11.76 -7.14
N GLU A 60 2.87 12.81 -6.64
CA GLU A 60 4.20 12.82 -6.07
C GLU A 60 4.20 13.42 -4.66
N LYS A 61 3.01 13.70 -4.09
CA LYS A 61 2.85 14.10 -2.70
C LYS A 61 1.48 13.74 -2.15
N VAL A 62 1.45 13.01 -1.03
CA VAL A 62 0.23 12.76 -0.25
C VAL A 62 0.45 13.36 1.14
N HIS A 63 -0.30 14.41 1.47
CA HIS A 63 -0.16 15.10 2.75
C HIS A 63 -0.72 14.30 3.92
N LYS A 64 -0.26 14.63 5.13
CA LYS A 64 -0.84 14.14 6.38
C LYS A 64 -2.34 14.43 6.41
N ASN A 65 -3.11 13.46 6.90
CA ASN A 65 -4.57 13.48 6.99
C ASN A 65 -5.29 13.61 5.63
N ALA A 66 -4.62 13.36 4.50
CA ALA A 66 -5.22 13.48 3.16
C ALA A 66 -6.51 12.65 3.02
N PHE A 67 -6.52 11.47 3.64
CA PHE A 67 -7.64 10.52 3.58
C PHE A 67 -8.44 10.42 4.88
N SER A 68 -8.23 11.30 5.86
CA SER A 68 -9.04 11.30 7.09
C SER A 68 -10.49 11.66 6.78
N PHE A 69 -11.43 11.06 7.50
CA PHE A 69 -12.86 11.32 7.40
C PHE A 69 -13.40 11.92 8.69
N ARG A 70 -14.48 12.69 8.60
CA ARG A 70 -15.11 13.30 9.78
C ARG A 70 -16.03 12.34 10.53
N TRP A 71 -16.60 11.36 9.83
CA TRP A 71 -17.61 10.46 10.37
C TRP A 71 -17.25 9.02 10.10
N GLU A 72 -17.55 8.18 11.09
CA GLU A 72 -17.40 6.74 10.98
C GLU A 72 -18.33 6.14 9.92
N SER A 73 -17.83 5.09 9.28
CA SER A 73 -18.59 4.28 8.35
C SER A 73 -18.13 2.84 8.41
N THR A 74 -19.08 1.91 8.35
CA THR A 74 -18.80 0.48 8.19
C THR A 74 -18.55 0.09 6.73
N GLU A 75 -18.82 1.00 5.79
CA GLU A 75 -18.69 0.75 4.36
C GLU A 75 -17.22 0.87 3.93
N MET A 76 -16.76 -0.15 3.20
CA MET A 76 -15.41 -0.17 2.64
C MET A 76 -15.18 0.99 1.66
N LEU A 77 -14.12 1.75 1.89
CA LEU A 77 -13.61 2.74 0.95
C LEU A 77 -12.48 2.14 0.12
N THR A 78 -12.62 2.14 -1.20
CA THR A 78 -11.53 1.78 -2.11
C THR A 78 -10.79 3.04 -2.55
N ILE A 79 -9.49 3.08 -2.34
CA ILE A 79 -8.59 4.17 -2.77
C ILE A 79 -7.61 3.59 -3.78
N ASN A 80 -7.67 4.05 -5.02
CA ASN A 80 -6.76 3.62 -6.08
C ASN A 80 -5.73 4.70 -6.39
N LEU A 81 -4.46 4.39 -6.13
CA LEU A 81 -3.29 5.22 -6.40
C LEU A 81 -2.28 4.51 -7.32
N ALA A 82 -2.68 3.43 -8.02
CA ALA A 82 -1.85 2.75 -9.00
C ALA A 82 -1.41 3.68 -10.15
N GLY A 83 -0.20 3.49 -10.67
CA GLY A 83 0.29 4.28 -11.82
C GLY A 83 0.54 5.76 -11.49
N ASN A 84 1.12 6.05 -10.32
CA ASN A 84 1.52 7.40 -9.92
C ASN A 84 3.04 7.47 -9.73
N ASN A 85 3.54 8.58 -9.17
CA ASN A 85 4.95 8.81 -8.89
C ASN A 85 5.23 8.74 -7.38
N LEU A 86 4.55 7.84 -6.67
CA LEU A 86 4.76 7.65 -5.23
C LEU A 86 6.13 7.04 -4.97
N THR A 87 6.75 7.47 -3.88
CA THR A 87 8.04 7.01 -3.37
C THR A 87 7.97 6.86 -1.86
N ASP A 88 9.00 6.25 -1.27
CA ASP A 88 9.11 6.04 0.18
C ASP A 88 9.03 7.35 0.99
N ASN A 89 9.34 8.50 0.38
CA ASN A 89 9.49 9.78 1.06
C ASN A 89 8.37 10.79 0.77
N ASN A 90 7.45 10.47 -0.14
CA ASN A 90 6.47 11.45 -0.60
C ASN A 90 5.02 11.18 -0.18
N ILE A 91 4.84 10.14 0.64
CA ILE A 91 3.64 9.91 1.43
C ILE A 91 3.96 10.35 2.86
N GLU A 92 3.37 11.45 3.32
CA GLU A 92 3.63 11.95 4.67
C GLU A 92 3.14 10.94 5.73
N SER A 93 3.91 10.79 6.81
CA SER A 93 3.48 10.02 7.98
C SER A 93 2.13 10.52 8.46
N GLY A 94 1.16 9.60 8.55
CA GLY A 94 -0.22 9.96 8.88
C GLY A 94 -1.09 10.38 7.68
N ALA A 95 -0.69 10.10 6.44
CA ALA A 95 -1.58 10.27 5.28
C ALA A 95 -2.88 9.43 5.39
N PHE A 96 -2.78 8.27 6.07
CA PHE A 96 -3.83 7.26 6.22
C PHE A 96 -4.18 7.01 7.70
N VAL A 97 -4.43 8.07 8.47
CA VAL A 97 -4.97 7.97 9.84
C VAL A 97 -6.36 8.58 9.92
N GLU A 98 -7.13 8.19 10.93
CA GLU A 98 -8.49 8.70 11.15
C GLU A 98 -9.37 8.48 9.90
N LEU A 99 -9.21 7.31 9.27
CA LEU A 99 -10.02 6.87 8.13
C LEU A 99 -11.45 6.61 8.59
N GLN A 100 -11.62 6.19 9.86
CA GLN A 100 -12.92 5.96 10.50
C GLN A 100 -13.77 4.92 9.75
N ARG A 101 -13.14 4.05 8.95
CA ARG A 101 -13.80 3.05 8.11
C ARG A 101 -12.80 2.02 7.58
N PRO A 102 -13.26 0.84 7.14
CA PRO A 102 -12.39 -0.10 6.45
C PRO A 102 -11.98 0.44 5.06
N VAL A 103 -10.72 0.21 4.68
CA VAL A 103 -10.09 0.74 3.48
C VAL A 103 -9.41 -0.36 2.68
N LYS A 104 -9.65 -0.38 1.37
CA LYS A 104 -8.82 -1.08 0.39
C LYS A 104 -7.97 -0.05 -0.35
N LEU A 105 -6.67 -0.03 -0.07
CA LEU A 105 -5.67 0.78 -0.74
C LEU A 105 -5.03 -0.03 -1.88
N ILE A 106 -5.10 0.50 -3.10
CA ILE A 106 -4.52 -0.10 -4.29
C ILE A 106 -3.32 0.77 -4.69
N LEU A 107 -2.11 0.24 -4.53
CA LEU A 107 -0.85 0.90 -4.92
C LEU A 107 -0.28 0.34 -6.23
N GLY A 108 -0.82 -0.77 -6.73
CA GLY A 108 -0.52 -1.33 -8.05
C GLY A 108 -1.74 -2.04 -8.62
N GLN A 109 -1.92 -1.99 -9.94
CA GLN A 109 -2.99 -2.70 -10.67
C GLN A 109 -2.56 -3.04 -12.10
N GLY A 110 -2.43 -4.34 -12.41
CA GLY A 110 -1.93 -4.78 -13.71
C GLY A 110 -0.53 -4.22 -13.98
N GLU A 111 -0.38 -3.50 -15.09
CA GLU A 111 0.90 -2.86 -15.47
C GLU A 111 1.16 -1.54 -14.73
N TYR A 112 0.18 -0.99 -14.01
CA TYR A 112 0.28 0.31 -13.36
C TYR A 112 0.79 0.18 -11.93
N GLY A 113 2.08 0.48 -11.72
CA GLY A 113 2.68 0.58 -10.39
C GLY A 113 3.20 1.98 -10.06
N ASN A 114 3.83 2.09 -8.90
CA ASN A 114 4.59 3.25 -8.46
C ASN A 114 6.08 2.85 -8.42
N PRO A 115 6.83 3.06 -9.52
CA PRO A 115 8.19 2.51 -9.66
C PRO A 115 9.20 3.08 -8.65
N GLY A 116 8.89 4.24 -8.06
CA GLY A 116 9.69 4.86 -7.01
C GLY A 116 9.34 4.41 -5.59
N LEU A 117 8.23 3.67 -5.39
CA LEU A 117 7.85 3.09 -4.12
C LEU A 117 8.61 1.77 -3.96
N ARG A 118 9.73 1.85 -3.25
CA ARG A 118 10.64 0.72 -3.01
C ARG A 118 10.36 0.03 -1.70
N HIS A 119 9.74 0.70 -0.74
CA HIS A 119 9.36 0.10 0.53
C HIS A 119 7.95 0.50 0.90
N LEU A 120 7.26 -0.38 1.62
CA LEU A 120 6.13 0.04 2.44
C LEU A 120 6.72 0.59 3.74
N GLU A 121 6.91 1.91 3.80
CA GLU A 121 7.45 2.59 4.99
C GLU A 121 6.56 2.34 6.22
N GLU A 122 7.18 1.93 7.33
CA GLU A 122 6.48 1.47 8.52
C GLU A 122 5.55 2.54 9.11
N ARG A 123 6.03 3.77 9.28
CA ARG A 123 5.27 4.88 9.89
C ARG A 123 4.08 5.31 9.03
N VAL A 124 4.09 5.01 7.73
CA VAL A 124 2.98 5.28 6.81
C VAL A 124 1.95 4.14 6.83
N PHE A 125 2.39 2.89 6.63
CA PHE A 125 1.47 1.79 6.33
C PHE A 125 1.11 0.94 7.54
N ARG A 126 1.95 0.85 8.58
CA ARG A 126 1.63 0.11 9.81
C ARG A 126 0.43 0.70 10.55
N PRO A 127 0.29 2.04 10.73
CA PRO A 127 -0.90 2.63 11.32
C PRO A 127 -2.18 2.32 10.55
N LEU A 128 -2.14 2.39 9.20
CA LEU A 128 -3.26 2.04 8.33
C LEU A 128 -3.73 0.60 8.60
N LEU A 129 -2.83 -0.38 8.56
CA LEU A 129 -3.20 -1.79 8.79
C LEU A 129 -3.71 -2.06 10.20
N ASN A 130 -3.22 -1.32 11.20
CA ASN A 130 -3.65 -1.49 12.58
C ASN A 130 -5.00 -0.82 12.91
N GLU A 131 -5.36 0.25 12.21
CA GLU A 131 -6.59 1.02 12.44
C GLU A 131 -7.85 0.17 12.27
N ASN A 132 -7.88 -0.74 11.29
CA ASN A 132 -9.02 -1.62 11.05
C ASN A 132 -8.57 -2.98 10.49
N GLU A 133 -9.05 -4.08 11.05
CA GLU A 133 -8.67 -5.45 10.65
C GLU A 133 -9.09 -5.82 9.22
N LYS A 134 -10.05 -5.09 8.64
CA LYS A 134 -10.50 -5.27 7.25
C LYS A 134 -9.73 -4.40 6.26
N ASN A 135 -8.72 -3.65 6.73
CA ASN A 135 -7.88 -2.86 5.84
C ASN A 135 -7.01 -3.77 4.98
N ILE A 136 -6.95 -3.42 3.69
CA ILE A 136 -6.18 -4.15 2.69
C ILE A 136 -5.30 -3.17 1.94
N ILE A 137 -4.02 -3.50 1.77
CA ILE A 137 -3.11 -2.86 0.83
C ILE A 137 -2.77 -3.91 -0.22
N THR A 138 -3.13 -3.64 -1.46
CA THR A 138 -2.75 -4.49 -2.60
C THR A 138 -1.75 -3.78 -3.48
N LEU A 139 -0.73 -4.53 -3.90
CA LEU A 139 0.32 -4.07 -4.79
C LEU A 139 0.37 -4.94 -6.04
N SER A 140 -0.77 -5.19 -6.71
CA SER A 140 -0.87 -6.03 -7.92
C SER A 140 0.43 -6.00 -8.73
N SER A 141 1.22 -7.05 -8.54
CA SER A 141 2.48 -7.23 -9.21
C SER A 141 2.16 -7.82 -10.57
N SER A 142 2.50 -7.12 -11.65
CA SER A 142 2.72 -7.89 -12.87
C SER A 142 3.89 -8.84 -12.58
N GLU A 143 3.80 -10.08 -13.04
CA GLU A 143 4.91 -11.06 -12.98
C GLU A 143 6.14 -10.54 -13.75
N HIS A 144 6.00 -9.45 -14.51
CA HIS A 144 7.05 -8.82 -15.28
C HIS A 144 7.80 -7.75 -14.46
N PRO A 145 9.11 -7.92 -14.19
CA PRO A 145 9.94 -6.98 -13.43
C PRO A 145 9.96 -5.54 -13.97
N SER A 146 9.61 -5.36 -15.24
CA SER A 146 9.61 -4.08 -15.94
C SER A 146 8.47 -3.18 -15.49
N ASN A 147 7.30 -3.72 -15.16
CA ASN A 147 6.05 -2.97 -15.01
C ASN A 147 5.40 -3.26 -13.64
N GLY A 148 5.34 -2.27 -12.75
CA GLY A 148 4.73 -2.44 -11.43
C GLY A 148 5.51 -1.80 -10.28
N ASN A 149 5.08 -2.11 -9.06
CA ASN A 149 5.83 -1.74 -7.86
C ASN A 149 7.08 -2.63 -7.77
N ARG A 150 8.24 -2.04 -7.46
CA ARG A 150 9.51 -2.76 -7.33
C ARG A 150 9.96 -2.73 -5.88
N LEU A 151 9.20 -3.39 -5.02
CA LEU A 151 9.49 -3.39 -3.59
C LEU A 151 10.81 -4.13 -3.32
N GLN A 152 11.69 -3.46 -2.58
CA GLN A 152 12.88 -4.02 -1.99
C GLN A 152 12.51 -4.57 -0.62
N CYS A 153 12.92 -5.80 -0.36
CA CYS A 153 12.69 -6.44 0.92
C CYS A 153 14.06 -6.65 1.57
N ASP A 154 14.41 -5.66 2.38
CA ASP A 154 15.62 -5.55 3.17
C ASP A 154 15.27 -5.20 4.63
N CYS A 155 16.23 -4.69 5.39
CA CYS A 155 16.02 -4.30 6.78
C CYS A 155 14.89 -3.28 7.01
N GLN A 156 14.57 -2.43 6.04
CA GLN A 156 13.47 -1.47 6.15
C GLN A 156 12.11 -2.16 6.10
N SER A 157 12.03 -3.31 5.44
CA SER A 157 10.82 -4.11 5.33
C SER A 157 10.64 -5.09 6.51
N ARG A 158 11.59 -5.13 7.46
CA ARG A 158 11.56 -6.05 8.63
C ARG A 158 10.24 -6.02 9.41
N TRP A 159 9.62 -4.83 9.53
CA TRP A 159 8.36 -4.69 10.26
C TRP A 159 7.25 -5.56 9.66
N ILE A 160 7.23 -5.77 8.34
CA ILE A 160 6.22 -6.60 7.66
C ILE A 160 6.34 -8.07 8.11
N PHE A 161 7.57 -8.56 8.22
CA PHE A 161 7.84 -9.98 8.46
C PHE A 161 7.80 -10.37 9.93
N ASN A 162 8.12 -9.43 10.83
CA ASN A 162 8.03 -9.62 12.28
C ASN A 162 6.61 -9.55 12.83
N GLU A 163 5.68 -8.97 12.08
CA GLU A 163 4.29 -8.80 12.52
C GLU A 163 3.46 -10.06 12.29
N ILE A 164 2.39 -10.20 13.07
CA ILE A 164 1.37 -11.24 12.93
C ILE A 164 -0.03 -10.61 12.97
N GLY A 165 -1.07 -11.35 12.58
CA GLY A 165 -2.45 -10.85 12.64
C GLY A 165 -2.74 -9.78 11.58
N LYS A 166 -3.18 -8.59 11.99
CA LYS A 166 -3.73 -7.54 11.09
C LYS A 166 -2.80 -7.16 9.95
N VAL A 167 -1.50 -6.99 10.21
CA VAL A 167 -0.52 -6.58 9.19
C VAL A 167 -0.39 -7.66 8.10
N ARG A 168 -0.14 -8.92 8.47
CA ARG A 168 -0.06 -10.03 7.49
C ARG A 168 -1.39 -10.19 6.74
N ASN A 169 -2.51 -10.08 7.46
CA ASN A 169 -3.83 -10.24 6.88
C ASN A 169 -4.26 -9.09 5.97
N GLY A 170 -3.63 -7.92 6.05
CA GLY A 170 -3.98 -6.78 5.21
C GLY A 170 -3.10 -6.59 3.98
N LEU A 171 -1.94 -7.23 3.88
CA LEU A 171 -1.09 -7.13 2.69
C LEU A 171 -1.47 -8.22 1.66
N ARG A 172 -1.67 -7.84 0.39
CA ARG A 172 -2.03 -8.75 -0.71
C ARG A 172 -1.25 -8.44 -1.97
N ASP A 173 -0.96 -9.47 -2.76
CA ASP A 173 -0.32 -9.35 -4.07
C ASP A 173 1.02 -8.60 -3.99
N VAL A 174 1.83 -8.90 -2.96
CA VAL A 174 3.07 -8.16 -2.71
C VAL A 174 4.28 -8.98 -3.15
N MET A 175 4.84 -8.59 -4.28
CA MET A 175 6.11 -9.14 -4.77
C MET A 175 7.29 -8.29 -4.28
N CYS A 176 8.27 -8.97 -3.72
CA CYS A 176 9.52 -8.42 -3.22
C CYS A 176 10.69 -8.80 -4.12
N VAL A 177 11.70 -7.95 -4.15
CA VAL A 177 13.07 -8.28 -4.57
C VAL A 177 13.96 -8.26 -3.33
N SER A 178 14.63 -9.38 -3.05
CA SER A 178 15.71 -9.40 -2.05
C SER A 178 17.05 -9.15 -2.71
N ASN A 179 17.95 -8.45 -1.99
CA ASN A 179 19.33 -8.22 -2.42
C ASN A 179 20.35 -8.59 -1.33
N GLY A 180 20.20 -9.74 -0.65
CA GLY A 180 21.24 -10.19 0.27
C GLY A 180 21.05 -9.84 1.75
N SER A 181 19.98 -9.14 2.13
CA SER A 181 19.81 -8.58 3.49
C SER A 181 19.21 -9.59 4.50
N TRP A 182 19.78 -10.79 4.60
CA TRP A 182 19.25 -11.92 5.38
C TRP A 182 19.18 -11.67 6.90
N GLU A 183 19.97 -10.72 7.41
CA GLU A 183 20.13 -10.50 8.86
C GLU A 183 18.89 -9.87 9.52
N CYS A 184 18.09 -9.15 8.73
CA CYS A 184 16.91 -8.43 9.22
C CYS A 184 15.59 -9.13 8.88
N LEU A 185 15.66 -10.17 8.07
CA LEU A 185 14.50 -10.86 7.51
C LEU A 185 14.46 -12.27 8.10
N PRO A 186 13.31 -12.96 8.04
CA PRO A 186 13.25 -14.32 8.53
C PRO A 186 14.35 -15.16 7.87
N PRO A 187 14.96 -16.10 8.60
CA PRO A 187 16.04 -16.88 8.02
C PRO A 187 15.52 -17.65 6.81
N CYS A 188 16.42 -17.93 5.86
CA CYS A 188 16.14 -18.68 4.65
C CYS A 188 15.09 -19.79 4.81
N LEU A 189 13.96 -19.65 4.12
CA LEU A 189 12.84 -20.59 4.19
C LEU A 189 12.83 -21.47 2.95
N VAL A 190 12.59 -22.76 3.13
CA VAL A 190 12.33 -23.68 2.02
C VAL A 190 10.83 -23.67 1.72
N PHE A 191 10.45 -23.40 0.48
CA PHE A 191 9.06 -23.52 0.01
C PHE A 191 9.03 -24.32 -1.28
N GLY A 192 8.49 -25.54 -1.22
CA GLY A 192 8.63 -26.50 -2.33
C GLY A 192 10.10 -26.89 -2.53
N GLN A 193 10.64 -26.62 -3.73
CA GLN A 193 12.06 -26.83 -4.06
C GLN A 193 12.90 -25.56 -3.99
N ASP A 194 12.28 -24.41 -3.73
CA ASP A 194 12.92 -23.09 -3.78
C ASP A 194 13.31 -22.60 -2.39
N LEU A 195 14.43 -21.87 -2.33
CA LEU A 195 14.85 -21.12 -1.14
C LEU A 195 14.26 -19.70 -1.23
N LEU A 196 13.25 -19.39 -0.44
CA LEU A 196 12.68 -18.04 -0.40
C LEU A 196 13.59 -17.11 0.37
N HIS A 197 13.74 -15.89 -0.17
CA HIS A 197 14.44 -14.82 0.53
C HIS A 197 15.90 -15.21 0.85
N CYS A 198 16.63 -15.76 -0.11
CA CYS A 198 18.01 -16.25 0.07
C CYS A 198 18.99 -15.90 -1.07
N GLY A 199 18.48 -15.42 -2.21
CA GLY A 199 19.30 -15.04 -3.36
C GLY A 199 19.35 -13.52 -3.59
N SER A 200 20.51 -13.02 -4.04
CA SER A 200 20.58 -11.64 -4.54
C SER A 200 19.72 -11.49 -5.80
N ASN A 201 18.96 -10.40 -5.90
CA ASN A 201 17.96 -10.15 -6.94
C ASN A 201 16.88 -11.24 -7.06
N GLN A 202 16.55 -11.92 -5.97
CA GLN A 202 15.51 -12.92 -5.96
C GLN A 202 14.13 -12.29 -5.80
N TYR A 203 13.22 -12.64 -6.71
CA TYR A 203 11.80 -12.30 -6.62
C TYR A 203 11.04 -13.33 -5.80
N PHE A 204 10.15 -12.88 -4.92
CA PHE A 204 9.28 -13.77 -4.15
C PHE A 204 8.01 -13.05 -3.69
N ASN A 205 6.93 -13.81 -3.47
CA ASN A 205 5.71 -13.30 -2.85
C ASN A 205 5.85 -13.36 -1.31
N ILE A 206 5.50 -12.29 -0.61
CA ILE A 206 5.55 -12.28 0.87
C ILE A 206 4.54 -13.25 1.48
N GLU A 207 3.45 -13.58 0.78
CA GLU A 207 2.44 -14.51 1.27
C GLU A 207 3.02 -15.94 1.39
N ASP A 208 3.93 -16.33 0.50
CA ASP A 208 4.65 -17.61 0.59
C ASP A 208 5.57 -17.63 1.83
N VAL A 209 6.20 -16.50 2.14
CA VAL A 209 7.00 -16.34 3.37
C VAL A 209 6.11 -16.45 4.61
N PHE A 210 4.97 -15.77 4.63
CA PHE A 210 4.01 -15.85 5.75
C PHE A 210 3.47 -17.26 5.94
N TYR A 211 3.18 -17.96 4.85
CA TYR A 211 2.74 -19.34 4.89
C TYR A 211 3.80 -20.25 5.51
N SER A 212 5.06 -20.13 5.08
CA SER A 212 6.19 -20.90 5.62
C SER A 212 6.48 -20.60 7.09
N LEU A 213 6.32 -19.35 7.54
CA LEU A 213 6.50 -18.96 8.94
C LEU A 213 5.41 -19.50 9.88
N ASN A 214 4.19 -19.72 9.39
CA ASN A 214 3.07 -20.20 10.20
C ASN A 214 3.08 -21.73 10.38
N ARG A 215 3.79 -22.49 9.53
CA ARG A 215 4.01 -23.92 9.77
C ARG A 215 5.03 -24.09 10.90
N ASN A 216 4.62 -24.74 11.99
CA ASN A 216 5.52 -25.49 12.85
C ASN A 216 6.15 -26.61 12.01
N LEU A 217 7.17 -26.30 11.21
CA LEU A 217 7.95 -27.30 10.49
C LEU A 217 8.62 -28.22 11.51
N GLN A 218 8.48 -29.53 11.28
CA GLN A 218 9.20 -30.57 12.02
C GLN A 218 10.71 -30.25 11.98
N PRO A 219 11.50 -30.65 12.99
CA PRO A 219 12.93 -30.33 13.08
C PRO A 219 13.74 -30.65 11.81
N GLU A 220 13.28 -31.61 11.01
CA GLU A 220 13.93 -32.14 9.82
C GLU A 220 13.76 -31.25 8.57
N GLU A 221 12.77 -30.35 8.55
CA GLU A 221 12.53 -29.39 7.46
C GLU A 221 13.18 -28.03 7.73
N LYS A 222 13.80 -27.84 8.91
CA LYS A 222 14.57 -26.65 9.29
C LYS A 222 16.01 -26.74 8.75
N HIS A 223 16.17 -26.81 7.44
CA HIS A 223 17.48 -26.54 6.86
C HIS A 223 17.69 -25.02 6.74
N PHE A 224 18.03 -24.40 7.87
CA PHE A 224 18.65 -23.08 7.87
C PHE A 224 20.06 -23.21 7.30
N LYS A 225 20.25 -22.91 6.01
CA LYS A 225 21.59 -22.68 5.50
C LYS A 225 22.05 -21.30 5.96
N ARG A 226 22.88 -21.28 7.01
CA ARG A 226 23.81 -20.16 7.23
C ARG A 226 24.87 -20.26 6.14
N PHE A 227 24.84 -19.33 5.20
CA PHE A 227 25.98 -19.05 4.34
C PHE A 227 26.77 -17.90 4.95
#